data_AF-A0A3B3YH92-F1
#
_entry.id   AF-A0A3B3YH92-F1
#
_cell.length_a   1.000
_cell.length_b   1.000
_cell.length_c   1.000
_cell.angle_alpha   90.00
_cell.angle_beta   90.00
_cell.angle_gamma   90.00
#
_symmetry.space_group_name_H-M   'P 1'
#
loop_
_entity.id
_entity.type
_entity.pdbx_description
1 polymer ?
#
loop_
_entity_poly.entity_id
_entity_poly.type
_entity_poly.pdbx_seq_one_letter_code
_entity_poly.pdbx_strand_id
1 'polypeptide(L)' 'MGTVGEPLKCPVCQDFFTEPVTLQCGHDFCLTCIRAVWETDESTEGPFFCPECQIILP' A
#
# COMPACT_ATOMS: atom_id res chain seq x y z
N MET A 1 -13.18 -0.63 27.74
CA MET A 1 -11.85 -0.38 27.14
C MET A 1 -11.76 -1.26 25.90
N GLY A 2 -11.36 -0.70 24.76
CA GLY A 2 -10.92 -1.45 23.59
C GLY A 2 -12.00 -1.96 22.63
N THR A 3 -12.61 -1.07 21.85
CA THR A 3 -12.97 -1.41 20.46
C THR A 3 -12.31 -0.36 19.58
N VAL A 4 -10.98 -0.45 19.46
CA VAL A 4 -10.30 0.25 18.38
C VAL A 4 -10.68 -0.52 17.13
N GLY A 5 -11.72 -0.04 16.43
CA GLY A 5 -11.73 -0.25 15.00
C GLY A 5 -10.49 0.48 14.54
N GLU A 6 -9.41 -0.27 14.30
CA GLU A 6 -8.20 0.29 13.71
C GLU A 6 -8.70 1.04 12.48
N PRO A 7 -8.60 2.39 12.47
CA PRO A 7 -9.06 3.14 11.33
C PRO A 7 -8.31 2.56 10.14
N LEU A 8 -9.04 2.22 9.08
CA LEU A 8 -8.49 1.77 7.80
C LEU A 8 -7.48 2.84 7.36
N LYS A 9 -6.24 2.63 7.75
CA LYS A 9 -5.13 3.54 7.61
C LYS A 9 -4.14 2.85 6.71
N CYS A 10 -3.63 3.60 5.76
CA CYS A 10 -2.59 3.10 4.89
C CYS A 10 -1.35 2.79 5.74
N PRO A 11 -0.80 1.58 5.68
CA PRO A 11 0.38 1.22 6.48
C PRO A 11 1.62 2.04 6.06
N VAL A 12 1.62 2.62 4.86
CA VAL A 12 2.70 3.48 4.35
C VAL A 12 2.66 4.88 4.98
N CYS A 13 1.53 5.58 4.95
CA CYS A 13 1.42 6.93 5.53
C CYS A 13 0.83 6.96 6.95
N GLN A 14 0.35 5.83 7.47
CA GLN A 14 -0.35 5.69 8.76
C GLN A 14 -1.57 6.63 8.89
N ASP A 15 -2.13 7.04 7.75
CA ASP A 15 -3.23 7.98 7.60
C ASP A 15 -4.41 7.32 6.87
N PHE A 16 -5.59 7.94 6.94
CA PHE A 16 -6.78 7.45 6.26
C PHE A 16 -6.51 7.27 4.76
N PHE A 17 -7.00 6.15 4.21
CA PHE A 17 -6.90 5.88 2.79
C PHE A 17 -7.49 7.00 1.96
N THR A 18 -6.64 7.71 1.24
CA THR A 18 -7.03 8.71 0.25
C THR A 18 -6.78 8.07 -1.11
N GLU A 19 -7.87 7.66 -1.78
CA GLU A 19 -7.84 6.84 -3.01
C GLU A 19 -7.20 5.46 -2.78
N PRO A 20 -7.85 4.56 -2.01
CA PRO A 20 -7.36 3.21 -1.80
C PRO A 20 -7.29 2.44 -3.13
N VAL A 21 -6.12 1.92 -3.43
CA VAL A 21 -5.89 0.92 -4.47
C VAL A 21 -5.71 -0.41 -3.79
N THR A 22 -6.54 -1.37 -4.18
CA THR A 22 -6.41 -2.76 -3.76
C THR A 22 -5.42 -3.46 -4.68
N LEU A 23 -4.31 -3.92 -4.10
CA LEU A 23 -3.34 -4.76 -4.79
C LEU A 23 -3.89 -6.18 -4.99
N GLN A 24 -3.26 -6.94 -5.90
CA GLN A 24 -3.66 -8.33 -6.17
C GLN A 24 -3.53 -9.26 -4.94
N CYS A 25 -2.69 -8.91 -3.97
CA CYS A 25 -2.61 -9.62 -2.68
C CYS A 25 -3.79 -9.32 -1.74
N GLY A 26 -4.70 -8.40 -2.10
CA GLY A 26 -5.83 -8.01 -1.28
C GLY A 26 -5.54 -6.89 -0.27
N HIS A 27 -4.35 -6.29 -0.30
CA HIS A 27 -4.00 -5.16 0.57
C HIS A 27 -4.32 -3.83 -0.10
N ASP A 28 -4.92 -2.92 0.66
CA ASP A 28 -5.23 -1.57 0.24
C ASP A 28 -4.16 -0.56 0.68
N PHE A 29 -3.82 0.34 -0.24
CA PHE A 29 -2.85 1.43 -0.02
C PHE A 29 -3.35 2.71 -0.67
N CYS A 30 -2.89 3.87 -0.22
CA CYS A 30 -3.14 5.11 -0.97
C CYS A 30 -2.44 5.02 -2.33
N LEU A 31 -3.12 5.45 -3.40
CA LEU A 31 -2.55 5.51 -4.74
C LEU A 31 -1.22 6.27 -4.79
N THR A 32 -1.13 7.35 -4.04
CA THR A 32 0.08 8.17 -3.88
C THR A 32 1.20 7.41 -3.15
N CYS A 33 0.87 6.69 -2.08
CA CYS A 33 1.84 5.90 -1.32
C CYS A 33 2.41 4.76 -2.16
N ILE A 34 1.55 3.98 -2.82
CA ILE A 34 2.01 2.85 -3.62
C ILE A 34 2.81 3.32 -4.84
N ARG A 35 2.41 4.43 -5.48
CA ARG A 35 3.20 5.05 -6.56
C ARG A 35 4.54 5.54 -6.07
N ALA A 36 4.61 6.24 -4.94
CA ALA A 36 5.88 6.71 -4.39
C ALA A 36 6.84 5.55 -4.08
N VAL A 37 6.30 4.44 -3.58
CA VAL A 37 7.06 3.19 -3.34
C VAL A 37 7.58 2.62 -4.67
N TRP A 38 6.74 2.52 -5.70
CA TRP A 38 7.14 2.02 -7.02
C TRP A 38 8.05 2.99 -7.80
N GLU A 39 7.95 4.30 -7.58
CA GLU A 39 8.82 5.32 -8.18
C GLU A 39 10.20 5.38 -7.52
N THR A 40 10.30 4.97 -6.25
CA THR A 40 11.59 4.92 -5.52
C THR A 40 12.44 3.74 -5.97
N ASP A 41 11.82 2.64 -6.36
CA ASP A 41 12.50 1.55 -7.06
C ASP A 41 12.75 2.01 -8.50
N GLU A 42 14.00 2.28 -8.86
CA GLU A 42 14.47 2.79 -10.17
C GLU A 42 14.12 1.89 -11.38
N SER A 43 13.30 0.87 -11.15
CA SER A 43 12.70 -0.02 -12.13
C SER A 43 11.36 0.58 -12.59
N THR A 44 11.43 1.54 -13.51
CA THR A 44 10.28 2.19 -14.16
C THR A 44 9.29 1.23 -14.83
N GLU A 45 9.60 -0.07 -14.89
CA GLU A 45 8.81 -1.10 -15.56
C GLU A 45 8.72 -2.44 -14.80
N GLY A 46 8.95 -2.47 -13.48
CA GLY A 46 8.52 -3.64 -12.68
C GLY A 46 9.09 -3.75 -11.26
N PRO A 47 8.66 -4.75 -10.48
CA PRO A 47 7.36 -5.40 -10.46
C PRO A 47 6.50 -4.82 -9.32
N PHE A 48 5.18 -4.91 -9.42
CA PHE A 48 4.26 -4.37 -8.42
C PHE A 48 4.44 -5.07 -7.07
N PHE A 49 5.26 -4.57 -6.15
CA PHE A 49 5.43 -5.20 -4.85
C PHE A 49 4.49 -4.60 -3.81
N CYS A 50 3.99 -5.44 -2.92
CA CYS A 50 3.20 -5.02 -1.77
C CYS A 50 4.14 -4.76 -0.58
N PRO A 51 4.16 -3.55 0.01
CA PRO A 51 5.05 -3.25 1.13
C PRO A 51 4.69 -4.02 2.41
N GLU A 52 3.41 -4.39 2.60
CA GLU A 52 2.98 -5.22 3.73
C GLU A 52 3.35 -6.69 3.55
N CYS A 53 3.13 -7.24 2.35
CA CYS A 53 3.48 -8.64 2.09
C CYS A 53 4.98 -8.82 1.88
N GLN A 54 5.69 -7.75 1.50
CA GLN A 54 7.04 -7.80 0.95
C GLN A 54 7.21 -8.82 -0.18
N ILE A 55 6.12 -9.07 -0.94
CA ILE A 55 6.13 -9.95 -2.11
C ILE A 55 5.91 -9.15 -3.37
N ILE A 56 6.55 -9.62 -4.42
CA ILE A 56 6.31 -9.18 -5.78
C ILE A 56 4.97 -9.77 -6.25
N LEU A 57 4.05 -8.92 -6.69
CA LEU A 57 2.81 -9.35 -7.31
C LEU A 57 3.09 -9.71 -8.78
N PRO A 58 2.62 -10.87 -9.25
CA PRO A 58 2.79 -11.31 -10.64
C PRO A 58 1.96 -10.50 -11.65
#